data_AF-A0A2V1AKE8-F1
#
_entry.id   AF-A0A2V1AKE8-F1
#
_cell.length_a   1.000
_cell.length_b   1.000
_cell.length_c   1.000
_cell.angle_alpha   90.00
_cell.angle_beta   90.00
_cell.angle_gamma   90.00
#
_symmetry.space_group_name_H-M   'P 1'
#
loop_
_entity.id
_entity.type
_entity.pdbx_description
1 polymer ?
#
loop_
_entity_poly.entity_id
_entity_poly.type
_entity_poly.pdbx_seq_one_letter_code
_entity_poly.pdbx_strand_id
1 'polypeptide(L)'
;MATTIPTITSLSTVDPSYAPHLTSALASATHALGTATADGDLYQYSKSVAAASNSLAVISAQSVLATATGSEYSSASEVIMAAATDIAKIEYLDNMYRADLNMGANVFFCVIFGVLTIWHFVVGGLFRYWYYFFVLGIGCGLDFGGYLARSVSATDETLVDPFLVQIIVLTIAPAFIMAGVYYMLGRQLVYIGEGYSWLKPRWFSYIYITCDVTSLVIQAIGGGMAATALSANKDTDDGTHVMVAGIAFQVATMSSFFIVGGNFVARVWFRASPDVRFSSSNFFSLLFNVGKAKELHKKLEPNYDPKYAHVRSRRLFPYVFTVIFTATVLIYIRCIYRLVELSEGWTGYTIRHEAFLFGLDAAMVFLTCFLFVPFHPGFIWGKYHPTLSFRKKKSEPQPEEEYDQEKLYGDSQNPSEGPSQEAEKPRNEESFNSGEATPYQNRDIYENDEERGAFANEHQTDEIVDHFASAENVQQQQRDPYGLPNDSPEKLAQPRDFTTRQGADAL
;
A
#
# COMPACT_ATOMS: atom_id res chain seq x y z
N MET A 1 5.29 23.54 -21.78
CA MET A 1 6.59 23.96 -21.21
C MET A 1 6.25 24.64 -19.89
N ALA A 2 6.35 23.91 -18.79
CA ALA A 2 6.13 24.46 -17.46
C ALA A 2 7.34 25.35 -17.13
N THR A 3 7.13 26.65 -17.05
CA THR A 3 8.13 27.61 -16.57
C THR A 3 8.28 27.40 -15.07
N THR A 4 9.31 26.65 -14.69
CA THR A 4 9.76 26.52 -13.30
C THR A 4 10.19 27.90 -12.81
N ILE A 5 9.38 28.47 -11.90
CA ILE A 5 9.75 29.66 -11.14
C ILE A 5 10.93 29.25 -10.24
N PRO A 6 12.04 30.01 -10.20
CA PRO A 6 13.20 29.65 -9.39
C PRO A 6 12.85 29.74 -7.90
N THR A 7 12.56 28.58 -7.29
CA THR A 7 12.18 28.44 -5.88
C THR A 7 13.43 28.34 -5.00
N ILE A 8 14.07 29.48 -4.72
CA ILE A 8 15.00 29.58 -3.59
C ILE A 8 14.62 30.82 -2.77
N THR A 9 13.48 30.76 -2.12
CA THR A 9 13.07 31.74 -1.11
C THR A 9 13.38 31.17 0.26
N SER A 10 14.49 31.62 0.88
CA SER A 10 14.53 31.56 2.34
C SER A 10 13.45 32.55 2.81
N LEU A 11 12.61 32.15 3.76
CA LEU A 11 11.43 32.92 4.19
C LEU A 11 11.72 34.39 4.63
N SER A 12 12.99 34.79 4.73
CA SER A 12 13.44 36.14 5.04
C SER A 12 13.90 36.98 3.84
N THR A 13 14.24 36.38 2.69
CA THR A 13 14.81 37.13 1.56
C THR A 13 14.54 36.52 0.19
N VAL A 14 14.11 37.35 -0.77
CA VAL A 14 14.11 37.02 -2.20
C VAL A 14 15.37 37.58 -2.84
N ASP A 15 16.07 36.81 -3.69
CA ASP A 15 17.25 37.29 -4.40
C ASP A 15 16.85 38.37 -5.44
N PRO A 16 17.36 39.62 -5.33
CA PRO A 16 17.03 40.70 -6.26
C PRO A 16 17.38 40.42 -7.72
N SER A 17 18.29 39.46 -8.00
CA SER A 17 18.70 39.09 -9.36
C SER A 17 17.53 38.55 -10.21
N TYR A 18 16.46 38.05 -9.56
CA TYR A 18 15.26 37.53 -10.24
C TYR A 18 14.19 38.58 -10.55
N ALA A 19 14.34 39.84 -10.11
CA ALA A 19 13.38 40.92 -10.39
C ALA A 19 12.94 41.05 -11.86
N PRO A 20 13.83 41.03 -12.89
CA PRO A 20 13.40 41.11 -14.29
C PRO A 20 12.57 39.89 -14.71
N HIS A 21 12.93 38.70 -14.24
CA HIS A 21 12.17 37.47 -14.52
C HIS A 21 10.79 37.52 -13.86
N LEU A 22 10.69 37.92 -12.59
CA LEU A 22 9.43 38.08 -11.87
C LEU A 22 8.50 39.11 -12.53
N THR A 23 9.07 40.23 -13.00
CA THR A 23 8.30 41.25 -13.72
C THR A 23 7.74 40.72 -15.04
N SER A 24 8.56 39.96 -15.79
CA SER A 24 8.11 39.31 -17.03
C SER A 24 7.04 38.25 -16.78
N ALA A 25 7.19 37.46 -15.71
CA ALA A 25 6.25 36.44 -15.30
C ALA A 25 4.92 37.05 -14.85
N LEU A 26 4.96 38.13 -14.07
CA LEU A 26 3.78 38.89 -13.66
C LEU A 26 3.01 39.40 -14.88
N ALA A 27 3.68 40.04 -15.83
CA ALA A 27 3.05 40.56 -17.05
C ALA A 27 2.41 39.44 -17.88
N SER A 28 3.12 38.32 -18.06
CA SER A 28 2.61 37.15 -18.78
C SER A 28 1.41 36.52 -18.08
N ALA A 29 1.48 36.33 -16.76
CA ALA A 29 0.42 35.71 -15.97
C ALA A 29 -0.83 36.61 -15.89
N THR A 30 -0.68 37.93 -15.75
CA THR A 30 -1.80 38.88 -15.78
C THR A 30 -2.48 38.90 -17.15
N HIS A 31 -1.71 38.84 -18.24
CA HIS A 31 -2.28 38.73 -19.58
C HIS A 31 -3.04 37.41 -19.76
N ALA A 32 -2.44 36.29 -19.37
CA ALA A 32 -3.08 34.98 -19.46
C ALA A 32 -4.38 34.91 -18.62
N LEU A 33 -4.37 35.46 -17.41
CA LEU A 33 -5.54 35.57 -16.54
C LEU A 33 -6.69 36.35 -17.18
N GLY A 34 -6.38 37.44 -17.89
CA GLY A 34 -7.39 38.24 -18.61
C GLY A 34 -8.04 37.53 -19.80
N THR A 35 -7.42 36.46 -20.30
CA THR A 35 -7.91 35.66 -21.45
C THR A 35 -8.45 34.29 -21.05
N ALA A 36 -8.22 33.85 -19.82
CA ALA A 36 -8.61 32.53 -19.35
C ALA A 36 -10.12 32.46 -19.09
N THR A 37 -10.75 31.39 -19.55
CA THR A 37 -12.19 31.15 -19.35
C THR A 37 -12.46 29.88 -18.55
N ALA A 38 -11.46 29.02 -18.37
CA ALA A 38 -11.57 27.80 -17.58
C ALA A 38 -11.16 28.06 -16.12
N ASP A 39 -11.93 27.57 -15.16
CA ASP A 39 -11.69 27.77 -13.72
C ASP A 39 -10.30 27.31 -13.27
N GLY A 40 -9.80 26.20 -13.82
CA GLY A 40 -8.46 25.70 -13.51
C GLY A 40 -7.34 26.63 -13.96
N ASP A 41 -7.46 27.20 -15.16
CA ASP A 41 -6.50 28.17 -15.69
C ASP A 41 -6.55 29.48 -14.91
N LEU A 42 -7.76 29.95 -14.57
CA LEU A 42 -7.96 31.14 -13.73
C LEU A 42 -7.29 31.00 -12.37
N TYR A 43 -7.44 29.84 -11.72
CA TYR A 43 -6.79 29.55 -10.44
C TYR A 43 -5.26 29.59 -10.55
N GLN A 44 -4.69 28.87 -11.52
CA GLN A 44 -3.24 28.78 -11.70
C GLN A 44 -2.61 30.13 -12.07
N TYR A 45 -3.24 30.91 -12.94
CA TYR A 45 -2.76 32.25 -13.29
C TYR A 45 -2.92 33.25 -12.13
N SER A 46 -4.03 33.20 -11.39
CA SER A 46 -4.23 34.05 -10.21
C SER A 46 -3.16 33.79 -9.14
N LYS A 47 -2.86 32.50 -8.89
CA LYS A 47 -1.78 32.08 -8.00
C LYS A 47 -0.42 32.59 -8.47
N SER A 48 -0.12 32.46 -9.76
CA SER A 48 1.14 32.94 -10.37
C SER A 48 1.29 34.46 -10.26
N VAL A 49 0.20 35.21 -10.47
CA VAL A 49 0.17 36.67 -10.28
C VAL A 49 0.47 37.02 -8.83
N ALA A 50 -0.21 36.40 -7.87
CA ALA A 50 -0.01 36.66 -6.44
C ALA A 50 1.41 36.33 -5.98
N ALA A 51 1.98 35.20 -6.41
CA ALA A 51 3.34 34.82 -6.10
C ALA A 51 4.37 35.83 -6.64
N ALA A 52 4.22 36.23 -7.91
CA ALA A 52 5.13 37.18 -8.54
C ALA A 52 5.00 38.60 -7.94
N SER A 53 3.78 39.07 -7.67
CA SER A 53 3.56 40.39 -7.07
C SER A 53 4.11 40.47 -5.65
N ASN A 54 3.89 39.44 -4.84
CA ASN A 54 4.38 39.40 -3.46
C ASN A 54 5.91 39.27 -3.43
N SER A 55 6.50 38.50 -4.36
CA SER A 55 7.97 38.40 -4.46
C SER A 55 8.61 39.74 -4.83
N LEU A 56 8.00 40.50 -5.75
CA LEU A 56 8.45 41.86 -6.10
C LEU A 56 8.23 42.86 -4.94
N ALA A 57 7.17 42.68 -4.15
CA ALA A 57 6.95 43.48 -2.94
C ALA A 57 8.04 43.24 -1.89
N VAL A 58 8.49 41.99 -1.71
CA VAL A 58 9.64 41.69 -0.83
C VAL A 58 10.91 42.37 -1.35
N ILE A 59 11.24 42.24 -2.64
CA ILE A 59 12.43 42.87 -3.23
C ILE A 59 12.40 44.40 -3.04
N SER A 60 11.25 45.03 -3.29
CA SER A 60 11.12 46.49 -3.13
C SER A 60 11.25 46.91 -1.67
N ALA A 61 10.63 46.20 -0.73
CA ALA A 61 10.75 46.49 0.70
C ALA A 61 12.17 46.24 1.23
N GLN A 62 12.88 45.22 0.75
CA GLN A 62 14.29 44.99 1.07
C GLN A 62 15.19 46.17 0.64
N SER A 63 14.91 46.76 -0.53
CA SER A 63 15.66 47.92 -1.01
C SER A 63 15.46 49.15 -0.09
N VAL A 64 14.24 49.33 0.44
CA VAL A 64 13.91 50.39 1.41
C VAL A 64 14.62 50.13 2.74
N LEU A 65 14.57 48.89 3.24
CA LEU A 65 15.26 48.45 4.46
C LEU A 65 16.77 48.71 4.43
N ALA A 66 17.41 48.53 3.28
CA ALA A 66 18.84 48.79 3.11
C ALA A 66 19.21 50.28 3.31
N THR A 67 18.25 51.19 3.16
CA THR A 67 18.47 52.65 3.26
C THR A 67 17.73 53.31 4.43
N ALA A 68 16.89 52.58 5.16
CA ALA A 68 16.01 53.12 6.19
C ALA A 68 16.74 53.45 7.50
N THR A 69 16.45 54.63 8.07
CA THR A 69 17.05 55.08 9.36
C THR A 69 16.02 55.40 10.45
N GLY A 70 14.74 55.05 10.26
CA GLY A 70 13.64 55.43 11.17
C GLY A 70 12.34 54.64 10.95
N SER A 71 11.20 55.32 10.92
CA SER A 71 9.86 54.71 10.79
C SER A 71 9.66 53.87 9.51
N GLU A 72 10.45 54.16 8.47
CA GLU A 72 10.50 53.38 7.22
C GLU A 72 10.91 51.92 7.45
N TYR A 73 11.72 51.65 8.49
CA TYR A 73 12.11 50.29 8.85
C TYR A 73 10.91 49.45 9.28
N SER A 74 10.02 50.03 10.09
CA SER A 74 8.81 49.35 10.56
C SER A 74 7.85 49.04 9.41
N SER A 75 7.65 50.01 8.50
CA SER A 75 6.75 49.85 7.35
C SER A 75 7.28 48.84 6.34
N ALA A 76 8.58 48.88 6.02
CA ALA A 76 9.19 47.92 5.12
C ALA A 76 9.20 46.50 5.72
N SER A 77 9.42 46.36 7.02
CA SER A 77 9.35 45.06 7.72
C SER A 77 7.93 44.47 7.69
N GLU A 78 6.90 45.30 7.84
CA GLU A 78 5.50 44.88 7.75
C GLU A 78 5.14 44.36 6.36
N VAL A 79 5.59 45.05 5.30
CA VAL A 79 5.39 44.61 3.91
C VAL A 79 6.08 43.29 3.63
N ILE A 80 7.33 43.11 4.09
CA ILE A 80 8.03 41.83 3.95
C ILE A 80 7.26 40.71 4.65
N MET A 81 6.82 40.94 5.89
CA MET A 81 6.08 39.93 6.65
C MET A 81 4.77 39.54 5.97
N ALA A 82 3.98 40.50 5.48
CA ALA A 82 2.72 40.23 4.79
C ALA A 82 2.96 39.45 3.49
N ALA A 83 3.88 39.92 2.64
CA ALA A 83 4.18 39.29 1.36
C ALA A 83 4.81 37.89 1.55
N ALA A 84 5.71 37.72 2.53
CA ALA A 84 6.31 36.43 2.85
C ALA A 84 5.27 35.43 3.37
N THR A 85 4.29 35.89 4.18
CA THR A 85 3.20 35.04 4.66
C THR A 85 2.32 34.55 3.51
N ASP A 86 1.99 35.43 2.56
CA ASP A 86 1.21 35.06 1.39
C ASP A 86 1.96 34.09 0.46
N ILE A 87 3.26 34.30 0.25
CA ILE A 87 4.11 33.38 -0.52
C ILE A 87 4.17 32.02 0.17
N ALA A 88 4.42 31.99 1.48
CA ALA A 88 4.44 30.74 2.26
C ALA A 88 3.10 30.01 2.19
N LYS A 89 1.98 30.75 2.17
CA LYS A 89 0.64 30.16 1.98
C LYS A 89 0.48 29.54 0.58
N ILE A 90 0.96 30.23 -0.46
CA ILE A 90 0.93 29.73 -1.84
C ILE A 90 1.78 28.46 -1.98
N GLU A 91 2.98 28.44 -1.40
CA GLU A 91 3.90 27.30 -1.38
C GLU A 91 3.30 26.11 -0.63
N TYR A 92 2.75 26.34 0.56
CA TYR A 92 2.05 25.31 1.33
C TYR A 92 0.87 24.67 0.57
N LEU A 93 0.15 25.46 -0.22
CA LEU A 93 -0.95 24.97 -1.07
C LEU A 93 -0.47 24.26 -2.34
N ASP A 94 0.75 24.55 -2.82
CA ASP A 94 1.37 23.84 -3.95
C ASP A 94 2.03 22.52 -3.53
N ASN A 95 2.46 22.44 -2.27
CA ASN A 95 3.03 21.23 -1.70
C ASN A 95 1.97 20.13 -1.61
N MET A 96 2.14 19.07 -2.40
CA MET A 96 1.21 17.92 -2.44
C MET A 96 1.13 17.17 -1.10
N TYR A 97 2.18 17.27 -0.27
CA TYR A 97 2.29 16.60 1.01
C TYR A 97 1.85 17.48 2.18
N ARG A 98 1.69 18.80 1.95
CA ARG A 98 1.36 19.81 2.97
C ARG A 98 2.26 19.75 4.20
N ALA A 99 3.48 19.27 4.04
CA ALA A 99 4.50 19.11 5.06
C ALA A 99 5.85 18.86 4.39
N ASP A 100 6.93 19.34 5.01
CA ASP A 100 8.29 19.12 4.53
C ASP A 100 8.67 17.64 4.68
N LEU A 101 9.20 17.03 3.62
CA LEU A 101 9.60 15.64 3.65
C LEU A 101 10.96 15.42 4.32
N ASN A 102 11.02 14.46 5.25
CA ASN A 102 12.29 14.00 5.82
C ASN A 102 13.03 13.08 4.82
N MET A 103 13.94 13.68 4.06
CA MET A 103 14.79 12.96 3.10
C MET A 103 15.52 11.77 3.72
N GLY A 104 16.10 11.93 4.91
CA GLY A 104 16.88 10.88 5.57
C GLY A 104 16.04 9.64 5.89
N ALA A 105 14.83 9.83 6.42
CA ALA A 105 13.91 8.75 6.72
C ALA A 105 13.38 8.07 5.44
N ASN A 106 13.02 8.86 4.42
CA ASN A 106 12.55 8.33 3.14
C ASN A 106 13.61 7.45 2.45
N VAL A 107 14.86 7.92 2.39
CA VAL A 107 15.98 7.16 1.82
C VAL A 107 16.29 5.91 2.64
N PHE A 108 16.23 5.98 3.97
CA PHE A 108 16.43 4.82 4.84
C PHE A 108 15.44 3.70 4.54
N PHE A 109 14.14 4.00 4.49
CA PHE A 109 13.12 3.00 4.15
C PHE A 109 13.27 2.51 2.70
N CYS A 110 13.58 3.40 1.75
CA CYS A 110 13.85 3.02 0.36
C CYS A 110 14.97 1.96 0.28
N VAL A 111 16.13 2.22 0.88
CA VAL A 111 17.27 1.28 0.86
C VAL A 111 16.90 -0.06 1.50
N ILE A 112 16.24 -0.03 2.66
CA ILE A 112 15.86 -1.24 3.38
C ILE A 112 14.86 -2.10 2.59
N PHE A 113 13.81 -1.50 2.02
CA PHE A 113 12.87 -2.23 1.18
C PHE A 113 13.54 -2.75 -0.10
N GLY A 114 14.50 -2.02 -0.67
CA GLY A 114 15.33 -2.50 -1.78
C GLY A 114 16.13 -3.75 -1.41
N VAL A 115 16.82 -3.74 -0.27
CA VAL A 115 17.56 -4.92 0.24
C VAL A 115 16.64 -6.10 0.51
N LEU A 116 15.49 -5.87 1.15
CA LEU A 116 14.50 -6.91 1.41
C LEU A 116 13.94 -7.49 0.12
N THR A 117 13.67 -6.65 -0.89
CA THR A 117 13.22 -7.08 -2.21
C THR A 117 14.24 -8.03 -2.83
N ILE A 118 15.50 -7.62 -2.92
CA ILE A 118 16.59 -8.46 -3.45
C ILE A 118 16.69 -9.78 -2.69
N TRP A 119 16.64 -9.74 -1.35
CA TRP A 119 16.69 -10.94 -0.53
C TRP A 119 15.55 -11.92 -0.84
N HIS A 120 14.30 -11.43 -0.92
CA HIS A 120 13.13 -12.27 -1.20
C HIS A 120 13.21 -12.87 -2.62
N PHE A 121 13.70 -12.09 -3.59
CA PHE A 121 13.90 -12.57 -4.95
C PHE A 121 14.97 -13.67 -5.01
N VAL A 122 16.13 -13.46 -4.40
CA VAL A 122 17.24 -14.43 -4.39
C VAL A 122 16.84 -15.71 -3.67
N VAL A 123 16.35 -15.62 -2.43
CA VAL A 123 16.01 -16.80 -1.62
C VAL A 123 14.81 -17.54 -2.20
N GLY A 124 13.79 -16.82 -2.66
CA GLY A 124 12.61 -17.43 -3.28
C GLY A 124 12.96 -18.21 -4.56
N GLY A 125 13.87 -17.69 -5.39
CA GLY A 125 14.40 -18.38 -6.57
C GLY A 125 15.20 -19.65 -6.24
N LEU A 126 16.04 -19.60 -5.19
CA LEU A 126 16.86 -20.74 -4.77
C LEU A 126 16.04 -21.91 -4.21
N PHE A 127 14.98 -21.63 -3.46
CA PHE A 127 14.12 -22.66 -2.86
C PHE A 127 12.95 -23.09 -3.76
N ARG A 128 12.71 -22.40 -4.88
CA ARG A 128 11.63 -22.67 -5.86
C ARG A 128 10.22 -22.61 -5.27
N TYR A 129 10.00 -21.77 -4.27
CA TYR A 129 8.68 -21.48 -3.72
C TYR A 129 8.00 -20.38 -4.54
N TRP A 130 7.73 -20.65 -5.82
CA TRP A 130 7.33 -19.64 -6.81
C TRP A 130 6.19 -18.72 -6.37
N TYR A 131 5.10 -19.26 -5.82
CA TYR A 131 3.98 -18.43 -5.37
C TYR A 131 4.40 -17.44 -4.26
N TYR A 132 5.06 -17.94 -3.21
CA TYR A 132 5.51 -17.13 -2.08
C TYR A 132 6.54 -16.08 -2.51
N PHE A 133 7.45 -16.49 -3.39
CA PHE A 133 8.45 -15.63 -4.04
C PHE A 133 7.79 -14.46 -4.77
N PHE A 134 6.79 -14.72 -5.63
CA PHE A 134 6.14 -13.65 -6.39
C PHE A 134 5.39 -12.69 -5.47
N VAL A 135 4.59 -13.20 -4.53
CA VAL A 135 3.76 -12.31 -3.69
C VAL A 135 4.61 -11.48 -2.71
N LEU A 136 5.59 -12.06 -2.00
CA LEU A 136 6.45 -11.28 -1.09
C LEU A 136 7.44 -10.39 -1.85
N GLY A 137 8.02 -10.88 -2.95
CA GLY A 137 8.96 -10.12 -3.76
C GLY A 137 8.31 -8.90 -4.41
N ILE A 138 7.12 -9.07 -4.99
CA ILE A 138 6.33 -7.95 -5.54
C ILE A 138 5.88 -7.02 -4.42
N GLY A 139 5.39 -7.55 -3.29
CA GLY A 139 5.01 -6.72 -2.12
C GLY A 139 6.15 -5.82 -1.65
N CYS A 140 7.33 -6.37 -1.37
CA CYS A 140 8.50 -5.59 -0.98
C CYS A 140 8.96 -4.63 -2.08
N GLY A 141 8.86 -5.04 -3.35
CA GLY A 141 9.25 -4.21 -4.49
C GLY A 141 8.33 -3.01 -4.70
N LEU A 142 7.04 -3.16 -4.40
CA LEU A 142 6.08 -2.06 -4.40
C LEU A 142 6.37 -1.06 -3.27
N ASP A 143 6.67 -1.53 -2.05
CA ASP A 143 7.10 -0.62 -0.98
C ASP A 143 8.41 0.09 -1.34
N PHE A 144 9.38 -0.60 -1.94
CA PHE A 144 10.60 0.01 -2.47
C PHE A 144 10.29 1.13 -3.48
N GLY A 145 9.44 0.85 -4.47
CA GLY A 145 9.00 1.85 -5.46
C GLY A 145 8.30 3.05 -4.83
N GLY A 146 7.53 2.82 -3.76
CA GLY A 146 6.82 3.88 -3.04
C GLY A 146 7.76 4.83 -2.32
N TYR A 147 8.71 4.28 -1.55
CA TYR A 147 9.72 5.10 -0.87
C TYR A 147 10.74 5.71 -1.84
N LEU A 148 10.99 5.08 -3.00
CA LEU A 148 11.77 5.68 -4.07
C LEU A 148 11.06 6.93 -4.62
N ALA A 149 9.79 6.80 -4.99
CA ALA A 149 8.99 7.94 -5.48
C ALA A 149 8.93 9.05 -4.44
N ARG A 150 8.71 8.70 -3.16
CA ARG A 150 8.72 9.67 -2.05
C ARG A 150 10.08 10.34 -1.83
N SER A 151 11.19 9.61 -2.04
CA SER A 151 12.54 10.19 -1.96
C SER A 151 12.80 11.17 -3.11
N VAL A 152 12.24 10.91 -4.30
CA VAL A 152 12.26 11.87 -5.42
C VAL A 152 11.43 13.10 -5.07
N SER A 153 10.23 12.94 -4.51
CA SER A 153 9.40 14.06 -4.07
C SER A 153 10.04 14.91 -2.99
N ALA A 154 10.94 14.37 -2.18
CA ALA A 154 11.67 15.16 -1.18
C ALA A 154 12.70 16.13 -1.81
N THR A 155 12.97 16.02 -3.12
CA THR A 155 13.74 17.03 -3.88
C THR A 155 12.84 18.14 -4.42
N ASP A 156 11.64 17.79 -4.86
CA ASP A 156 10.60 18.69 -5.37
C ASP A 156 9.21 18.16 -4.99
N GLU A 157 8.57 18.85 -4.04
CA GLU A 157 7.33 18.43 -3.39
C GLU A 157 6.07 18.81 -4.21
N THR A 158 6.27 19.54 -5.31
CA THR A 158 5.20 19.97 -6.23
C THR A 158 4.89 18.93 -7.30
N LEU A 159 5.73 17.90 -7.44
CA LEU A 159 5.59 16.88 -8.47
C LEU A 159 4.41 15.93 -8.20
N VAL A 160 3.41 15.99 -9.08
CA VAL A 160 2.20 15.16 -8.99
C VAL A 160 2.49 13.67 -9.30
N ASP A 161 3.32 13.37 -10.30
CA ASP A 161 3.55 11.98 -10.73
C ASP A 161 4.21 11.12 -9.64
N PRO A 162 5.33 11.55 -9.00
CA PRO A 162 5.92 10.81 -7.89
C PRO A 162 4.97 10.69 -6.70
N PHE A 163 4.19 11.74 -6.41
CA PHE A 163 3.15 11.73 -5.39
C PHE A 163 2.06 10.69 -5.66
N LEU A 164 1.59 10.54 -6.90
CA LEU A 164 0.62 9.52 -7.27
C LEU A 164 1.23 8.12 -7.21
N VAL A 165 2.45 7.95 -7.74
CA VAL A 165 3.14 6.66 -7.71
C VAL A 165 3.28 6.14 -6.29
N GLN A 166 3.74 6.96 -5.33
CA GLN A 166 3.89 6.52 -3.94
C GLN A 166 2.56 6.04 -3.35
N ILE A 167 1.45 6.74 -3.58
CA ILE A 167 0.16 6.41 -2.95
C ILE A 167 -0.33 5.10 -3.54
N ILE A 168 -0.25 4.94 -4.86
CA ILE A 168 -0.71 3.73 -5.54
C ILE A 168 0.09 2.50 -5.09
N VAL A 169 1.42 2.56 -5.15
CA VAL A 169 2.25 1.38 -4.87
C VAL A 169 2.27 1.03 -3.37
N LEU A 170 2.29 2.01 -2.47
CA LEU A 170 2.20 1.77 -1.03
C LEU A 170 0.82 1.25 -0.63
N THR A 171 -0.23 1.60 -1.36
CA THR A 171 -1.58 1.06 -1.09
C THR A 171 -1.69 -0.40 -1.53
N ILE A 172 -1.06 -0.77 -2.65
CA ILE A 172 -1.15 -2.12 -3.20
C ILE A 172 -0.22 -3.12 -2.47
N ALA A 173 0.95 -2.69 -2.00
CA ALA A 173 1.97 -3.57 -1.40
C ALA A 173 1.46 -4.51 -0.29
N PRO A 174 0.65 -4.06 0.71
CA PRO A 174 0.21 -4.91 1.81
C PRO A 174 -0.66 -6.08 1.38
N ALA A 175 -1.47 -5.93 0.33
CA ALA A 175 -2.30 -7.02 -0.18
C ALA A 175 -1.45 -8.19 -0.68
N PHE A 176 -0.34 -7.90 -1.34
CA PHE A 176 0.63 -8.90 -1.78
C PHE A 176 1.33 -9.57 -0.59
N ILE A 177 1.72 -8.80 0.42
CA ILE A 177 2.32 -9.35 1.64
C ILE A 177 1.31 -10.26 2.36
N MET A 178 0.05 -9.85 2.47
CA MET A 178 -1.03 -10.66 3.06
C MET A 178 -1.31 -11.93 2.27
N ALA A 179 -1.24 -11.90 0.93
CA ALA A 179 -1.32 -13.12 0.12
C ALA A 179 -0.22 -14.14 0.49
N GLY A 180 0.96 -13.65 0.90
CA GLY A 180 2.03 -14.46 1.48
C GLY A 180 1.71 -15.02 2.86
N VAL A 181 1.12 -14.22 3.75
CA VAL A 181 0.63 -14.67 5.06
C VAL A 181 -0.40 -15.80 4.89
N TYR A 182 -1.35 -15.64 3.97
CA TYR A 182 -2.37 -16.65 3.66
C TYR A 182 -1.75 -17.94 3.11
N TYR A 183 -0.71 -17.82 2.27
CA TYR A 183 0.04 -18.97 1.80
C TYR A 183 0.73 -19.72 2.94
N MET A 184 1.38 -19.02 3.86
CA MET A 184 2.05 -19.64 4.99
C MET A 184 1.07 -20.32 5.94
N LEU A 185 -0.07 -19.68 6.21
CA LEU A 185 -1.15 -20.30 6.97
C LEU A 185 -1.64 -21.56 6.26
N GLY A 186 -1.97 -21.47 4.96
CA GLY A 186 -2.47 -22.61 4.20
C GLY A 186 -1.51 -23.81 4.19
N ARG A 187 -0.21 -23.53 4.05
CA ARG A 187 0.88 -24.51 4.12
C ARG A 187 0.99 -25.19 5.47
N GLN A 188 1.03 -24.40 6.54
CA GLN A 188 1.20 -24.93 7.91
C GLN A 188 0.16 -25.99 8.23
N LEU A 189 -1.05 -25.83 7.69
CA LEU A 189 -2.18 -26.73 7.92
C LEU A 189 -2.08 -28.04 7.16
N VAL A 190 -1.49 -28.04 5.96
CA VAL A 190 -1.21 -29.27 5.23
C VAL A 190 -0.24 -30.17 6.02
N TYR A 191 0.72 -29.58 6.73
CA TYR A 191 1.68 -30.31 7.56
C TYR A 191 1.13 -30.80 8.92
N ILE A 192 0.01 -30.25 9.38
CA ILE A 192 -0.65 -30.66 10.63
C ILE A 192 -1.75 -31.69 10.34
N GLY A 193 -2.57 -31.44 9.32
CA GLY A 193 -3.65 -32.29 8.86
C GLY A 193 -4.90 -31.48 8.46
N GLU A 194 -5.52 -31.82 7.32
CA GLU A 194 -6.69 -31.10 6.79
C GLU A 194 -8.00 -31.36 7.60
N GLY A 195 -8.04 -32.41 8.43
CA GLY A 195 -9.25 -32.88 9.13
C GLY A 195 -9.76 -31.98 10.27
N TYR A 196 -8.99 -30.97 10.68
CA TYR A 196 -9.31 -30.10 11.83
C TYR A 196 -10.00 -28.79 11.42
N SER A 197 -10.12 -28.52 10.12
CA SER A 197 -10.73 -27.28 9.62
C SER A 197 -12.18 -27.45 9.21
N TRP A 198 -13.02 -26.48 9.59
CA TRP A 198 -14.36 -26.34 9.03
C TRP A 198 -14.33 -25.86 7.57
N LEU A 199 -13.25 -25.17 7.19
CA LEU A 199 -13.05 -24.59 5.87
C LEU A 199 -11.66 -25.01 5.37
N LYS A 200 -11.59 -25.76 4.26
CA LYS A 200 -10.27 -26.24 3.78
C LYS A 200 -9.31 -25.06 3.64
N PRO A 201 -8.02 -25.21 4.01
CA PRO A 201 -7.02 -24.13 3.98
C PRO A 201 -7.00 -23.31 2.69
N ARG A 202 -7.37 -23.94 1.57
CA ARG A 202 -7.45 -23.34 0.23
C ARG A 202 -8.53 -22.25 0.11
N TRP A 203 -9.68 -22.44 0.76
CA TRP A 203 -10.79 -21.47 0.68
C TRP A 203 -10.51 -20.19 1.46
N PHE A 204 -9.72 -20.26 2.55
CA PHE A 204 -9.25 -19.08 3.25
C PHE A 204 -8.48 -18.16 2.31
N SER A 205 -7.47 -18.68 1.63
CA SER A 205 -6.69 -17.88 0.68
C SER A 205 -7.58 -17.28 -0.41
N TYR A 206 -8.52 -18.04 -0.98
CA TYR A 206 -9.39 -17.50 -2.04
C TYR A 206 -10.29 -16.38 -1.56
N ILE A 207 -11.05 -16.58 -0.47
CA ILE A 207 -12.02 -15.60 0.01
C ILE A 207 -11.30 -14.29 0.34
N TYR A 208 -10.24 -14.36 1.14
CA TYR A 208 -9.56 -13.16 1.62
C TYR A 208 -8.76 -12.46 0.52
N ILE A 209 -8.12 -13.19 -0.40
CA ILE A 209 -7.47 -12.56 -1.56
C ILE A 209 -8.52 -11.88 -2.46
N THR A 210 -9.70 -12.47 -2.68
CA THR A 210 -10.75 -11.81 -3.47
C THR A 210 -11.29 -10.55 -2.80
N CYS A 211 -11.42 -10.56 -1.47
CA CYS A 211 -11.79 -9.37 -0.70
C CYS A 211 -10.73 -8.26 -0.84
N ASP A 212 -9.45 -8.60 -0.67
CA ASP A 212 -8.34 -7.64 -0.82
C ASP A 212 -8.24 -7.10 -2.26
N VAL A 213 -8.42 -7.92 -3.29
CA VAL A 213 -8.43 -7.45 -4.68
C VAL A 213 -9.62 -6.52 -4.93
N THR A 214 -10.79 -6.85 -4.38
CA THR A 214 -11.99 -6.01 -4.52
C THR A 214 -11.79 -4.66 -3.83
N SER A 215 -11.21 -4.64 -2.61
CA SER A 215 -10.90 -3.38 -1.93
C SER A 215 -9.89 -2.54 -2.71
N LEU A 216 -8.86 -3.16 -3.30
CA LEU A 216 -7.87 -2.46 -4.13
C LEU A 216 -8.50 -1.86 -5.39
N VAL A 217 -9.44 -2.55 -6.04
CA VAL A 217 -10.15 -2.00 -7.20
C VAL A 217 -10.98 -0.78 -6.81
N ILE A 218 -11.71 -0.83 -5.69
CA ILE A 218 -12.46 0.32 -5.18
C ILE A 218 -11.52 1.49 -4.89
N GLN A 219 -10.36 1.22 -4.27
CA GLN A 219 -9.35 2.23 -3.98
C GLN A 219 -8.73 2.83 -5.25
N ALA A 220 -8.45 2.01 -6.27
CA ALA A 220 -7.94 2.48 -7.55
C ALA A 220 -8.95 3.38 -8.27
N ILE A 221 -10.24 3.04 -8.21
CA ILE A 221 -11.32 3.88 -8.76
C ILE A 221 -11.41 5.20 -7.99
N GLY A 222 -11.43 5.17 -6.65
CA GLY A 222 -11.47 6.38 -5.83
C GLY A 222 -10.26 7.28 -6.03
N GLY A 223 -9.05 6.70 -6.06
CA GLY A 223 -7.81 7.42 -6.35
C GLY A 223 -7.77 8.01 -7.76
N GLY A 224 -8.26 7.27 -8.76
CA GLY A 224 -8.40 7.77 -10.13
C GLY A 224 -9.37 8.95 -10.23
N MET A 225 -10.53 8.86 -9.58
CA MET A 225 -11.49 9.97 -9.49
C MET A 225 -10.87 11.20 -8.82
N ALA A 226 -10.19 11.01 -7.69
CA ALA A 226 -9.49 12.10 -6.98
C ALA A 226 -8.41 12.75 -7.86
N ALA A 227 -7.61 11.96 -8.59
CA ALA A 227 -6.59 12.48 -9.50
C ALA A 227 -7.18 13.31 -10.66
N THR A 228 -8.30 12.86 -11.23
CA THR A 228 -9.00 13.63 -12.29
C THR A 228 -9.63 14.92 -11.77
N ALA A 229 -10.18 14.90 -10.55
CA ALA A 229 -10.70 16.11 -9.90
C ALA A 229 -9.57 17.11 -9.59
N LEU A 230 -8.44 16.62 -9.05
CA LEU A 230 -7.26 17.43 -8.77
C LEU A 230 -6.71 18.09 -10.05
N SER A 231 -6.58 17.32 -11.14
CA SER A 231 -6.13 17.84 -12.44
C SER A 231 -7.07 18.91 -13.00
N ALA A 232 -8.35 18.86 -12.64
CA ALA A 232 -9.36 19.85 -13.01
C ALA A 232 -9.51 20.99 -12.00
N ASN A 233 -8.67 21.05 -10.94
CA ASN A 233 -8.78 21.97 -9.79
C ASN A 233 -10.18 21.95 -9.12
N LYS A 234 -10.81 20.76 -9.06
CA LYS A 234 -12.08 20.53 -8.37
C LYS A 234 -11.85 19.78 -7.06
N ASP A 235 -12.85 19.85 -6.15
CA ASP A 235 -12.81 19.11 -4.90
C ASP A 235 -12.64 17.61 -5.14
N THR A 236 -11.71 17.01 -4.38
CA THR A 236 -11.31 15.61 -4.49
C THR A 236 -12.11 14.67 -3.58
N ASP A 237 -13.13 15.20 -2.90
CA ASP A 237 -13.82 14.52 -1.79
C ASP A 237 -14.55 13.26 -2.23
N ASP A 238 -15.25 13.30 -3.37
CA ASP A 238 -15.96 12.14 -3.92
C ASP A 238 -15.01 10.95 -4.14
N GLY A 239 -13.85 11.21 -4.76
CA GLY A 239 -12.82 10.19 -4.98
C GLY A 239 -12.20 9.70 -3.67
N THR A 240 -11.99 10.61 -2.72
CA THR A 240 -11.45 10.30 -1.39
C THR A 240 -12.42 9.40 -0.60
N HIS A 241 -13.72 9.68 -0.62
CA HIS A 241 -14.74 8.87 0.05
C HIS A 241 -14.84 7.45 -0.54
N VAL A 242 -14.75 7.32 -1.87
CA VAL A 242 -14.71 6.00 -2.53
C VAL A 242 -13.46 5.23 -2.11
N MET A 243 -12.30 5.89 -2.04
CA MET A 243 -11.06 5.27 -1.57
C MET A 243 -11.15 4.81 -0.10
N VAL A 244 -11.69 5.66 0.78
CA VAL A 244 -11.95 5.35 2.20
C VAL A 244 -12.89 4.15 2.34
N ALA A 245 -13.93 4.04 1.51
CA ALA A 245 -14.84 2.89 1.51
C ALA A 245 -14.11 1.57 1.19
N GLY A 246 -13.17 1.60 0.24
CA GLY A 246 -12.34 0.44 -0.09
C GLY A 246 -11.46 0.00 1.09
N ILE A 247 -10.80 0.95 1.76
CA ILE A 247 -9.96 0.65 2.93
C ILE A 247 -10.80 0.18 4.12
N ALA A 248 -11.97 0.78 4.35
CA ALA A 248 -12.89 0.35 5.40
C ALA A 248 -13.36 -1.11 5.17
N PHE A 249 -13.69 -1.47 3.92
CA PHE A 249 -13.99 -2.84 3.54
C PHE A 249 -12.81 -3.78 3.80
N GLN A 250 -11.59 -3.37 3.47
CA GLN A 250 -10.37 -4.13 3.77
C GLN A 250 -10.17 -4.35 5.28
N VAL A 251 -10.34 -3.32 6.11
CA VAL A 251 -10.24 -3.43 7.58
C VAL A 251 -11.31 -4.39 8.14
N ALA A 252 -12.54 -4.31 7.64
CA ALA A 252 -13.63 -5.20 8.05
C ALA A 252 -13.31 -6.67 7.69
N THR A 253 -12.79 -6.91 6.49
CA THR A 253 -12.41 -8.26 6.04
C THR A 253 -11.23 -8.80 6.85
N MET A 254 -10.21 -7.98 7.16
CA MET A 254 -9.10 -8.37 8.05
C MET A 254 -9.56 -8.67 9.48
N SER A 255 -10.51 -7.90 10.01
CA SER A 255 -11.11 -8.17 11.33
C SER A 255 -11.78 -9.55 11.35
N SER A 256 -12.52 -9.89 10.29
CA SER A 256 -13.11 -11.22 10.15
C SER A 256 -12.04 -12.31 10.05
N PHE A 257 -10.90 -12.05 9.40
CA PHE A 257 -9.79 -13.00 9.31
C PHE A 257 -9.20 -13.31 10.70
N PHE A 258 -9.06 -12.33 11.59
CA PHE A 258 -8.64 -12.60 12.98
C PHE A 258 -9.58 -13.54 13.71
N ILE A 259 -10.89 -13.32 13.56
CA ILE A 259 -11.90 -14.12 14.25
C ILE A 259 -11.90 -15.55 13.69
N VAL A 260 -11.98 -15.71 12.37
CA VAL A 260 -12.05 -17.03 11.74
C VAL A 260 -10.72 -17.77 11.87
N GLY A 261 -9.60 -17.10 11.62
CA GLY A 261 -8.25 -17.64 11.77
C GLY A 261 -7.93 -18.01 13.22
N GLY A 262 -8.28 -17.17 14.20
CA GLY A 262 -8.11 -17.44 15.62
C GLY A 262 -8.95 -18.63 16.11
N ASN A 263 -10.24 -18.68 15.76
CA ASN A 263 -11.10 -19.82 16.03
C ASN A 263 -10.55 -21.11 15.40
N PHE A 264 -10.01 -21.00 14.20
CA PHE A 264 -9.45 -22.12 13.50
C PHE A 264 -8.16 -22.65 14.15
N VAL A 265 -7.22 -21.78 14.51
CA VAL A 265 -6.02 -22.16 15.29
C VAL A 265 -6.41 -22.78 16.64
N ALA A 266 -7.40 -22.21 17.33
CA ALA A 266 -7.92 -22.77 18.57
C ALA A 266 -8.49 -24.19 18.37
N ARG A 267 -9.17 -24.48 17.26
CA ARG A 267 -9.64 -25.85 16.96
C ARG A 267 -8.48 -26.81 16.72
N VAL A 268 -7.45 -26.40 15.99
CA VAL A 268 -6.25 -27.22 15.73
C VAL A 268 -5.54 -27.62 17.03
N TRP A 269 -5.57 -26.77 18.07
CA TRP A 269 -4.90 -27.06 19.34
C TRP A 269 -5.81 -27.71 20.39
N PHE A 270 -7.09 -27.34 20.48
CA PHE A 270 -7.94 -27.78 21.59
C PHE A 270 -8.98 -28.83 21.19
N ARG A 271 -9.28 -28.97 19.90
CA ARG A 271 -10.22 -29.97 19.41
C ARG A 271 -9.52 -31.19 18.82
N ALA A 272 -8.25 -31.06 18.46
CA ALA A 272 -7.42 -32.17 18.00
C ALA A 272 -7.03 -33.13 19.13
N SER A 273 -6.95 -32.65 20.38
CA SER A 273 -6.50 -33.45 21.53
C SER A 273 -7.47 -33.35 22.70
N PRO A 274 -8.06 -34.46 23.17
CA PRO A 274 -8.88 -34.47 24.38
C PRO A 274 -8.09 -34.10 25.65
N ASP A 275 -6.76 -34.26 25.61
CA ASP A 275 -5.85 -33.98 26.73
C ASP A 275 -5.58 -32.48 26.95
N VAL A 276 -5.87 -31.64 25.96
CA VAL A 276 -5.57 -30.20 25.98
C VAL A 276 -6.87 -29.41 25.99
N ARG A 277 -7.30 -28.96 27.17
CA ARG A 277 -8.50 -28.13 27.30
C ARG A 277 -8.24 -26.68 26.92
N PHE A 278 -9.26 -26.03 26.34
CA PHE A 278 -9.24 -24.61 26.04
C PHE A 278 -9.00 -23.80 27.32
N SER A 279 -7.94 -23.01 27.30
CA SER A 279 -7.62 -22.02 28.32
C SER A 279 -6.86 -20.89 27.64
N SER A 280 -7.20 -19.64 27.92
CA SER A 280 -6.51 -18.47 27.34
C SER A 280 -5.00 -18.53 27.60
N SER A 281 -4.58 -19.01 28.78
CA SER A 281 -3.16 -19.19 29.10
C SER A 281 -2.50 -20.24 28.21
N ASN A 282 -3.16 -21.37 27.94
CA ASN A 282 -2.63 -22.41 27.05
C ASN A 282 -2.58 -21.93 25.60
N PHE A 283 -3.58 -21.15 25.16
CA PHE A 283 -3.64 -20.59 23.82
C PHE A 283 -2.48 -19.62 23.57
N PHE A 284 -2.30 -18.63 24.46
CA PHE A 284 -1.19 -17.68 24.33
C PHE A 284 0.18 -18.35 24.53
N SER A 285 0.27 -19.38 25.38
CA SER A 285 1.50 -20.18 25.52
C SER A 285 1.87 -20.87 24.21
N LEU A 286 0.91 -21.48 23.50
CA LEU A 286 1.13 -22.08 22.18
C LEU A 286 1.40 -21.03 21.11
N LEU A 287 0.63 -19.94 21.11
CA LEU A 287 0.73 -18.88 20.11
C LEU A 287 2.08 -18.18 20.14
N PHE A 288 2.64 -17.92 21.33
CA PHE A 288 3.96 -17.30 21.49
C PHE A 288 5.08 -18.31 21.76
N ASN A 289 4.78 -19.61 21.70
CA ASN A 289 5.72 -20.71 21.98
C ASN A 289 6.52 -20.50 23.29
N VAL A 290 5.83 -20.08 24.36
CA VAL A 290 6.40 -19.78 25.70
C VAL A 290 6.47 -21.06 26.55
N GLY A 291 7.31 -21.12 27.59
CA GLY A 291 7.73 -22.32 28.35
C GLY A 291 6.81 -23.57 28.42
N LYS A 292 5.47 -23.43 28.57
CA LYS A 292 4.51 -24.56 28.57
C LYS A 292 4.27 -25.18 27.18
N ALA A 293 4.61 -24.47 26.11
CA ALA A 293 4.37 -24.86 24.72
C ALA A 293 5.04 -26.16 24.34
N LYS A 294 6.27 -26.41 24.81
CA LYS A 294 7.00 -27.65 24.50
C LYS A 294 6.29 -28.88 25.03
N GLU A 295 5.75 -28.81 26.25
CA GLU A 295 4.96 -29.90 26.83
C GLU A 295 3.65 -30.08 26.08
N LEU A 296 3.02 -28.97 25.68
CA LEU A 296 1.74 -29.00 24.99
C LEU A 296 1.86 -29.53 23.55
N HIS A 297 2.93 -29.15 22.83
CA HIS A 297 3.26 -29.73 21.52
C HIS A 297 3.51 -31.23 21.59
N LYS A 298 4.14 -31.73 22.67
CA LYS A 298 4.32 -33.16 22.89
C LYS A 298 2.98 -33.91 23.06
N LYS A 299 1.98 -33.27 23.67
CA LYS A 299 0.62 -33.84 23.80
C LYS A 299 -0.18 -33.76 22.48
N LEU A 300 0.13 -32.77 21.65
CA LEU A 300 -0.54 -32.55 20.36
C LEU A 300 -0.01 -33.46 19.25
N GLU A 301 1.30 -33.74 19.24
CA GLU A 301 1.99 -34.48 18.18
C GLU A 301 1.32 -35.81 17.76
N PRO A 302 0.85 -36.68 18.69
CA PRO A 302 0.24 -37.96 18.31
C PRO A 302 -1.04 -37.82 17.49
N ASN A 303 -1.71 -36.67 17.57
CA ASN A 303 -2.97 -36.43 16.87
C ASN A 303 -2.73 -35.91 15.44
N TYR A 304 -1.51 -35.55 15.06
CA TYR A 304 -1.22 -34.99 13.74
C TYR A 304 -0.75 -36.05 12.75
N ASP A 305 -0.86 -35.75 11.45
CA ASP A 305 -0.52 -36.70 10.38
C ASP A 305 0.94 -37.21 10.52
N PRO A 306 1.18 -38.51 10.74
CA PRO A 306 2.54 -39.04 10.97
C PRO A 306 3.47 -38.83 9.77
N LYS A 307 2.94 -38.70 8.55
CA LYS A 307 3.71 -38.48 7.31
C LYS A 307 4.65 -37.28 7.39
N TYR A 308 4.24 -36.24 8.13
CA TYR A 308 4.97 -34.97 8.20
C TYR A 308 5.72 -34.75 9.52
N ALA A 309 5.88 -35.79 10.36
CA ALA A 309 6.57 -35.69 11.65
C ALA A 309 8.02 -35.16 11.51
N HIS A 310 8.74 -35.57 10.46
CA HIS A 310 10.09 -35.11 10.15
C HIS A 310 10.18 -33.60 9.85
N VAL A 311 9.10 -32.99 9.35
CA VAL A 311 9.03 -31.55 9.10
C VAL A 311 8.65 -30.80 10.39
N ARG A 312 7.74 -31.36 11.18
CA ARG A 312 7.28 -30.75 12.44
C ARG A 312 8.33 -30.73 13.54
N SER A 313 9.28 -31.68 13.52
CA SER A 313 10.40 -31.73 14.46
C SER A 313 11.47 -30.64 14.22
N ARG A 314 11.37 -29.88 13.12
CA ARG A 314 12.28 -28.77 12.83
C ARG A 314 12.06 -27.60 13.79
N ARG A 315 13.15 -26.90 14.13
CA ARG A 315 13.16 -25.82 15.14
C ARG A 315 12.24 -24.64 14.82
N LEU A 316 12.05 -24.32 13.53
CA LEU A 316 11.25 -23.16 13.11
C LEU A 316 9.74 -23.44 13.01
N PHE A 317 9.34 -24.71 12.91
CA PHE A 317 7.95 -25.11 12.72
C PHE A 317 6.97 -24.60 13.80
N PRO A 318 7.27 -24.67 15.13
CA PRO A 318 6.32 -24.22 16.15
C PRO A 318 6.09 -22.70 16.15
N TYR A 319 7.05 -21.91 15.66
CA TYR A 319 6.96 -20.45 15.62
C TYR A 319 6.14 -19.90 14.45
N VAL A 320 5.75 -20.75 13.49
CA VAL A 320 5.04 -20.30 12.27
C VAL A 320 3.71 -19.62 12.60
N PHE A 321 2.94 -20.15 13.57
CA PHE A 321 1.69 -19.52 14.01
C PHE A 321 1.94 -18.17 14.70
N THR A 322 3.01 -18.05 15.49
CA THR A 322 3.44 -16.78 16.09
C THR A 322 3.72 -15.75 15.01
N VAL A 323 4.51 -16.14 14.00
CA VAL A 323 4.92 -15.27 12.90
C VAL A 323 3.73 -14.80 12.08
N ILE A 324 2.81 -15.71 11.72
CA ILE A 324 1.57 -15.38 11.00
C ILE A 324 0.73 -14.40 11.83
N PHE A 325 0.55 -14.66 13.12
CA PHE A 325 -0.23 -13.79 13.99
C PHE A 325 0.39 -12.40 14.11
N THR A 326 1.69 -12.32 14.41
CA THR A 326 2.42 -11.05 14.51
C THR A 326 2.38 -10.27 13.19
N ALA A 327 2.64 -10.91 12.05
CA ALA A 327 2.55 -10.28 10.73
C ALA A 327 1.14 -9.73 10.45
N THR A 328 0.10 -10.50 10.77
CA THR A 328 -1.29 -10.06 10.59
C THR A 328 -1.60 -8.85 11.47
N VAL A 329 -1.14 -8.82 12.73
CA VAL A 329 -1.33 -7.67 13.64
C VAL A 329 -0.63 -6.41 13.12
N LEU A 330 0.61 -6.53 12.66
CA LEU A 330 1.36 -5.39 12.12
C LEU A 330 0.67 -4.79 10.88
N ILE A 331 0.22 -5.63 9.95
CA ILE A 331 -0.50 -5.16 8.75
C ILE A 331 -1.87 -4.58 9.14
N TYR A 332 -2.54 -5.15 10.13
CA TYR A 332 -3.81 -4.62 10.62
C TYR A 332 -3.69 -3.22 11.21
N ILE A 333 -2.61 -2.95 11.98
CA ILE A 333 -2.31 -1.61 12.49
C ILE A 333 -2.14 -0.62 11.32
N ARG A 334 -1.38 -1.00 10.27
CA ARG A 334 -1.27 -0.19 9.04
C ARG A 334 -2.63 0.07 8.39
N CYS A 335 -3.48 -0.95 8.25
CA CYS A 335 -4.81 -0.77 7.63
C CYS A 335 -5.69 0.19 8.43
N ILE A 336 -5.64 0.15 9.77
CA ILE A 336 -6.34 1.12 10.62
C ILE A 336 -5.76 2.52 10.43
N TYR A 337 -4.43 2.66 10.45
CA TYR A 337 -3.77 3.94 10.23
C TYR A 337 -4.19 4.55 8.88
N ARG A 338 -4.16 3.77 7.79
CA ARG A 338 -4.58 4.21 6.46
C ARG A 338 -6.06 4.60 6.39
N LEU A 339 -6.92 3.90 7.14
CA LEU A 339 -8.33 4.28 7.25
C LEU A 339 -8.48 5.65 7.92
N VAL A 340 -7.77 5.87 9.04
CA VAL A 340 -7.81 7.15 9.77
C VAL A 340 -7.23 8.28 8.92
N GLU A 341 -6.03 8.08 8.36
CA GLU A 341 -5.33 9.03 7.50
C GLU A 341 -6.23 9.57 6.38
N LEU A 342 -6.90 8.68 5.65
CA LEU A 342 -7.74 9.08 4.52
C LEU A 342 -9.14 9.54 4.94
N SER A 343 -9.64 9.12 6.10
CA SER A 343 -10.91 9.63 6.65
C SER A 343 -10.80 11.08 7.15
N GLU A 344 -9.61 11.51 7.58
CA GLU A 344 -9.32 12.91 7.91
C GLU A 344 -9.16 13.80 6.65
N GLY A 345 -9.05 13.18 5.48
CA GLY A 345 -8.78 13.85 4.21
C GLY A 345 -7.34 14.36 4.09
N TRP A 346 -7.07 15.02 2.95
CA TRP A 346 -5.72 15.49 2.58
C TRP A 346 -5.18 16.62 3.46
N THR A 347 -6.00 17.17 4.38
CA THR A 347 -5.64 18.25 5.31
C THR A 347 -5.53 17.78 6.76
N GLY A 348 -5.72 16.48 6.98
CA GLY A 348 -5.73 15.83 8.29
C GLY A 348 -4.48 16.11 9.13
N TYR A 349 -4.57 15.89 10.43
CA TYR A 349 -3.41 15.99 11.31
C TYR A 349 -2.41 14.87 11.01
N THR A 350 -2.93 13.69 10.67
CA THR A 350 -2.17 12.45 10.50
C THR A 350 -1.28 12.48 9.25
N ILE A 351 -1.76 13.07 8.15
CA ILE A 351 -0.98 13.18 6.89
C ILE A 351 0.14 14.22 7.00
N ARG A 352 -0.06 15.27 7.83
CA ARG A 352 0.93 16.35 8.04
C ARG A 352 2.08 15.94 8.96
N HIS A 353 1.89 14.93 9.80
CA HIS A 353 2.90 14.47 10.76
C HIS A 353 3.56 13.18 10.27
N GLU A 354 4.68 13.32 9.56
CA GLU A 354 5.43 12.20 8.98
C GLU A 354 5.82 11.12 9.99
N ALA A 355 5.96 11.46 11.28
CA ALA A 355 6.27 10.50 12.32
C ALA A 355 5.25 9.34 12.40
N PHE A 356 3.97 9.61 12.15
CA PHE A 356 2.95 8.55 12.11
C PHE A 356 3.07 7.71 10.84
N LEU A 357 3.39 8.31 9.70
CA LEU A 357 3.64 7.58 8.46
C LEU A 357 4.84 6.63 8.61
N PHE A 358 5.96 7.11 9.18
CA PHE A 358 7.11 6.23 9.39
C PHE A 358 6.87 5.17 10.46
N GLY A 359 6.17 5.51 11.56
CA GLY A 359 5.94 4.59 12.67
C GLY A 359 4.84 3.57 12.43
N LEU A 360 3.64 4.04 12.03
CA LEU A 360 2.44 3.22 11.94
C LEU A 360 2.22 2.60 10.55
N ASP A 361 2.95 3.08 9.54
CA ASP A 361 2.87 2.54 8.20
C ASP A 361 4.18 1.87 7.74
N ALA A 362 5.25 2.65 7.58
CA ALA A 362 6.54 2.16 7.08
C ALA A 362 7.14 1.06 7.95
N ALA A 363 7.27 1.32 9.25
CA ALA A 363 7.90 0.40 10.19
C ALA A 363 7.07 -0.88 10.38
N MET A 364 5.73 -0.81 10.36
CA MET A 364 4.88 -2.00 10.51
C MET A 364 5.08 -2.99 9.37
N VAL A 365 5.17 -2.49 8.13
CA VAL A 365 5.39 -3.36 6.96
C VAL A 365 6.84 -3.79 6.83
N PHE A 366 7.80 -2.93 7.17
CA PHE A 366 9.20 -3.32 7.30
C PHE A 366 9.37 -4.47 8.29
N LEU A 367 8.82 -4.35 9.50
CA LEU A 367 8.89 -5.40 10.53
C LEU A 367 8.25 -6.69 10.05
N THR A 368 7.15 -6.62 9.31
CA THR A 368 6.49 -7.80 8.74
C THR A 368 7.37 -8.50 7.70
N CYS A 369 7.94 -7.75 6.76
CA CYS A 369 8.83 -8.30 5.73
C CYS A 369 10.12 -8.84 6.35
N PHE A 370 10.68 -8.14 7.33
CA PHE A 370 11.86 -8.57 8.08
C PHE A 370 11.59 -9.84 8.88
N LEU A 371 10.40 -9.98 9.48
CA LEU A 371 10.00 -11.19 10.19
C LEU A 371 9.97 -12.41 9.26
N PHE A 372 9.59 -12.24 7.99
CA PHE A 372 9.56 -13.33 7.02
C PHE A 372 10.94 -13.77 6.50
N VAL A 373 11.99 -12.99 6.76
CA VAL A 373 13.37 -13.33 6.36
C VAL A 373 13.85 -14.66 6.98
N PRO A 374 13.93 -14.80 8.32
CA PRO A 374 14.34 -16.07 8.94
C PRO A 374 13.26 -17.16 8.83
N PHE A 375 12.00 -16.77 8.60
CA PHE A 375 10.85 -17.67 8.51
C PHE A 375 10.43 -17.97 7.06
N HIS A 376 11.39 -17.96 6.13
CA HIS A 376 11.13 -18.35 4.76
C HIS A 376 10.58 -19.79 4.70
N PRO A 377 9.55 -20.07 3.86
CA PRO A 377 9.00 -21.41 3.66
C PRO A 377 10.04 -22.50 3.38
N GLY A 378 11.11 -22.14 2.66
CA GLY A 378 12.23 -23.04 2.36
C GLY A 378 13.06 -23.44 3.59
N PHE A 379 13.21 -22.55 4.58
CA PHE A 379 13.89 -22.86 5.83
C PHE A 379 12.99 -23.66 6.77
N ILE A 380 11.70 -23.32 6.82
CA ILE A 380 10.73 -24.02 7.67
C ILE A 380 10.52 -25.45 7.17
N TRP A 381 10.12 -25.62 5.92
CA TRP A 381 9.64 -26.91 5.40
C TRP A 381 10.64 -27.66 4.51
N GLY A 382 11.71 -27.01 4.05
CA GLY A 382 12.76 -27.64 3.22
C GLY A 382 12.48 -27.55 1.71
N LYS A 383 13.40 -28.09 0.88
CA LYS A 383 13.25 -28.01 -0.59
C LYS A 383 12.12 -28.88 -1.13
N TYR A 384 11.96 -30.09 -0.59
CA TYR A 384 10.92 -31.03 -1.01
C TYR A 384 9.63 -30.74 -0.28
N HIS A 385 8.61 -30.35 -1.04
CA HIS A 385 7.34 -29.98 -0.47
C HIS A 385 6.20 -30.48 -1.34
N PRO A 386 5.11 -31.00 -0.75
CA PRO A 386 3.93 -31.35 -1.52
C PRO A 386 3.42 -30.08 -2.21
N THR A 387 3.24 -30.16 -3.52
CA THR A 387 2.59 -29.09 -4.29
C THR A 387 1.17 -28.94 -3.76
N LEU A 388 0.73 -27.71 -3.50
CA LEU A 388 -0.69 -27.37 -3.37
C LEU A 388 -1.35 -27.49 -4.75
N SER A 389 -1.41 -28.71 -5.31
CA SER A 389 -1.99 -28.95 -6.63
C SER A 389 -3.50 -28.75 -6.55
N PHE A 390 -3.99 -27.85 -7.40
CA PHE A 390 -5.42 -27.53 -7.56
C PHE A 390 -6.20 -28.62 -8.29
N ARG A 391 -5.52 -29.64 -8.83
CA ARG A 391 -6.14 -30.71 -9.61
C ARG A 391 -6.16 -32.00 -8.79
N LYS A 392 -7.36 -32.44 -8.38
CA LYS A 392 -7.59 -33.76 -7.80
C LYS A 392 -7.19 -34.79 -8.87
N LYS A 393 -5.99 -35.34 -8.81
CA LYS A 393 -5.65 -36.52 -9.63
C LYS A 393 -6.56 -37.63 -9.09
N LYS A 394 -7.46 -38.14 -9.93
CA LYS A 394 -8.28 -39.31 -9.64
C LYS A 394 -7.28 -40.41 -9.23
N SER A 395 -7.40 -40.92 -8.02
CA SER A 395 -6.48 -41.92 -7.48
C SER A 395 -6.61 -43.20 -8.29
N GLU A 396 -5.69 -43.43 -9.22
CA GLU A 396 -5.38 -44.80 -9.64
C GLU A 396 -4.63 -45.48 -8.49
N PRO A 397 -4.98 -46.73 -8.14
CA PRO A 397 -4.27 -47.47 -7.11
C PRO A 397 -2.81 -47.66 -7.56
N GLN A 398 -1.87 -47.07 -6.80
CA GLN A 398 -0.44 -47.27 -7.03
C GLN A 398 -0.04 -48.65 -6.47
N PRO A 399 0.76 -49.45 -7.19
CA PRO A 399 1.41 -50.63 -6.63
C PRO A 399 2.35 -50.18 -5.48
N GLU A 400 2.40 -50.94 -4.40
CA GLU A 400 3.32 -50.71 -3.29
C GLU A 400 4.77 -50.83 -3.80
N GLU A 401 5.45 -49.70 -4.00
CA GLU A 401 6.90 -49.66 -4.19
C GLU A 401 7.57 -49.55 -2.82
N GLU A 402 8.24 -50.63 -2.45
CA GLU A 402 9.14 -50.75 -1.30
C GLU A 402 10.26 -49.70 -1.41
N TYR A 403 10.31 -48.77 -0.47
CA TYR A 403 11.34 -47.71 -0.44
C TYR A 403 12.65 -48.27 0.11
N ASP A 404 13.61 -48.53 -0.77
CA ASP A 404 14.98 -48.86 -0.39
C ASP A 404 15.62 -47.74 0.45
N GLN A 405 15.95 -48.07 1.70
CA GLN A 405 16.56 -47.17 2.70
C GLN A 405 18.02 -46.78 2.38
N GLU A 406 18.62 -47.31 1.32
CA GLU A 406 20.08 -47.30 1.14
C GLU A 406 20.64 -46.00 0.55
N LYS A 407 19.82 -45.09 0.02
CA LYS A 407 20.29 -43.82 -0.59
C LYS A 407 20.55 -42.67 0.39
N LEU A 408 20.51 -42.90 1.70
CA LEU A 408 20.66 -41.84 2.71
C LEU A 408 22.09 -41.68 3.27
N TYR A 409 23.02 -42.58 2.97
CA TYR A 409 24.44 -42.44 3.35
C TYR A 409 25.34 -42.91 2.21
N GLY A 410 26.13 -41.99 1.65
CA GLY A 410 27.25 -42.34 0.77
C GLY A 410 28.50 -41.66 1.27
N ASP A 411 29.37 -42.39 1.97
CA ASP A 411 30.79 -42.50 1.63
C ASP A 411 31.47 -43.63 2.43
N SER A 412 32.53 -44.20 1.85
CA SER A 412 33.48 -45.20 2.37
C SER A 412 33.36 -46.65 1.85
N GLN A 413 34.23 -46.92 0.85
CA GLN A 413 34.97 -48.16 0.53
C GLN A 413 34.44 -49.11 -0.58
N ASN A 414 35.21 -49.12 -1.68
CA ASN A 414 35.30 -50.04 -2.84
C ASN A 414 35.83 -51.45 -2.40
N PRO A 415 36.02 -52.49 -3.25
CA PRO A 415 35.65 -52.71 -4.68
C PRO A 415 35.06 -54.11 -5.02
N SER A 416 34.41 -54.29 -6.18
CA SER A 416 34.63 -55.41 -7.15
C SER A 416 33.50 -55.58 -8.20
N GLU A 417 33.93 -55.80 -9.46
CA GLU A 417 33.25 -56.49 -10.59
C GLU A 417 31.98 -55.83 -11.20
N GLY A 418 31.70 -55.70 -12.51
CA GLY A 418 32.18 -56.19 -13.80
C GLY A 418 30.97 -56.07 -14.80
N PRO A 419 31.13 -55.88 -16.14
CA PRO A 419 30.11 -55.21 -16.97
C PRO A 419 29.37 -56.10 -18.01
N SER A 420 28.15 -55.71 -18.43
CA SER A 420 27.50 -56.06 -19.73
C SER A 420 26.13 -55.33 -19.86
N GLN A 421 25.88 -54.44 -20.84
CA GLN A 421 25.39 -54.69 -22.23
C GLN A 421 24.04 -55.46 -22.26
N GLU A 422 23.00 -55.18 -23.05
CA GLU A 422 22.64 -54.26 -24.15
C GLU A 422 21.14 -54.50 -24.48
N ALA A 423 20.62 -53.82 -25.52
CA ALA A 423 19.42 -54.15 -26.33
C ALA A 423 18.04 -53.64 -25.83
N GLU A 424 17.11 -53.10 -26.64
CA GLU A 424 17.07 -52.63 -28.04
C GLU A 424 15.71 -51.91 -28.23
N LYS A 425 15.63 -50.92 -29.12
CA LYS A 425 14.37 -50.33 -29.67
C LYS A 425 13.92 -51.13 -30.90
N PRO A 426 12.64 -51.07 -31.31
CA PRO A 426 12.29 -50.29 -32.52
C PRO A 426 10.85 -49.74 -32.47
N ARG A 427 10.23 -49.03 -33.43
CA ARG A 427 10.55 -48.04 -34.50
C ARG A 427 9.17 -47.62 -35.05
N ASN A 428 9.08 -46.37 -35.49
CA ASN A 428 7.95 -45.62 -36.08
C ASN A 428 7.12 -46.31 -37.19
N GLU A 429 5.91 -45.78 -37.42
CA GLU A 429 5.36 -45.58 -38.78
C GLU A 429 4.39 -44.37 -38.83
N GLU A 430 4.45 -43.65 -39.96
CA GLU A 430 3.79 -42.39 -40.31
C GLU A 430 2.42 -42.62 -40.99
N SER A 431 1.50 -41.64 -40.96
CA SER A 431 0.68 -41.33 -42.15
C SER A 431 0.14 -39.90 -42.13
N PHE A 432 0.04 -39.34 -43.33
CA PHE A 432 -0.21 -37.96 -43.72
C PHE A 432 -1.43 -38.00 -44.69
N ASN A 433 -2.50 -37.21 -44.48
CA ASN A 433 -3.13 -36.37 -45.53
C ASN A 433 -4.45 -35.65 -45.15
N SER A 434 -4.51 -34.42 -45.64
CA SER A 434 -5.58 -33.49 -46.08
C SER A 434 -7.02 -33.97 -46.42
N GLY A 435 -8.00 -33.06 -46.23
CA GLY A 435 -8.95 -32.66 -47.30
C GLY A 435 -10.48 -32.82 -47.08
N GLU A 436 -11.18 -31.67 -46.95
CA GLU A 436 -12.52 -31.27 -47.46
C GLU A 436 -13.89 -31.87 -47.02
N ALA A 437 -14.88 -30.94 -47.03
CA ALA A 437 -16.33 -31.06 -47.33
C ALA A 437 -17.39 -30.92 -46.18
N THR A 438 -18.16 -29.82 -46.23
CA THR A 438 -19.54 -29.62 -45.70
C THR A 438 -20.57 -30.14 -46.75
N PRO A 439 -21.93 -30.24 -46.58
CA PRO A 439 -22.89 -29.21 -46.09
C PRO A 439 -24.24 -29.68 -45.43
N TYR A 440 -25.13 -28.70 -45.15
CA TYR A 440 -26.59 -28.73 -44.81
C TYR A 440 -27.00 -28.96 -43.32
N GLN A 441 -27.96 -28.26 -42.68
CA GLN A 441 -28.96 -27.23 -43.06
C GLN A 441 -29.64 -26.62 -41.78
N ASN A 442 -29.97 -25.32 -41.82
CA ASN A 442 -31.11 -24.55 -41.23
C ASN A 442 -31.70 -24.91 -39.85
N ARG A 443 -32.11 -23.94 -39.00
CA ARG A 443 -33.01 -22.81 -39.30
C ARG A 443 -33.02 -21.75 -38.18
N ASP A 444 -33.21 -20.51 -38.61
CA ASP A 444 -33.38 -19.27 -37.84
C ASP A 444 -34.65 -19.21 -36.98
N ILE A 445 -34.71 -18.24 -36.05
CA ILE A 445 -35.71 -17.14 -36.01
C ILE A 445 -35.21 -16.09 -34.98
N TYR A 446 -35.02 -14.85 -35.45
CA TYR A 446 -35.12 -13.62 -34.66
C TYR A 446 -36.52 -13.04 -34.89
N GLU A 447 -37.14 -12.48 -33.86
CA GLU A 447 -38.31 -11.62 -34.01
C GLU A 447 -38.13 -10.42 -33.07
N ASN A 448 -37.93 -9.24 -33.67
CA ASN A 448 -38.19 -7.94 -33.06
C ASN A 448 -39.68 -7.66 -33.27
N ASP A 449 -40.34 -7.01 -32.31
CA ASP A 449 -41.40 -6.06 -32.61
C ASP A 449 -41.54 -5.01 -31.49
N GLU A 450 -41.70 -3.78 -31.95
CA GLU A 450 -42.16 -2.61 -31.20
C GLU A 450 -43.64 -2.78 -30.84
N GLU A 451 -44.11 -2.25 -29.69
CA GLU A 451 -45.24 -1.31 -29.66
C GLU A 451 -45.61 -0.81 -28.24
N ARG A 452 -45.94 0.49 -28.24
CA ARG A 452 -46.72 1.35 -27.33
C ARG A 452 -47.66 0.72 -26.29
N GLY A 453 -47.83 1.44 -25.16
CA GLY A 453 -49.17 1.84 -24.70
C GLY A 453 -49.53 1.74 -23.20
N ALA A 454 -49.28 2.84 -22.47
CA ALA A 454 -50.25 3.60 -21.69
C ALA A 454 -50.82 3.15 -20.30
N PHE A 455 -51.02 4.20 -19.48
CA PHE A 455 -51.89 4.41 -18.29
C PHE A 455 -51.47 3.84 -16.91
N ALA A 456 -51.16 4.72 -15.94
CA ALA A 456 -52.17 5.37 -15.07
C ALA A 456 -51.52 6.38 -14.07
N ASN A 457 -52.21 7.51 -13.89
CA ASN A 457 -51.98 8.60 -12.92
C ASN A 457 -52.52 8.25 -11.52
N GLU A 458 -52.02 8.93 -10.47
CA GLU A 458 -52.76 9.86 -9.56
C GLU A 458 -51.91 10.19 -8.32
N HIS A 459 -51.60 11.48 -8.09
CA HIS A 459 -52.10 12.37 -7.01
C HIS A 459 -51.66 11.94 -5.58
N GLN A 460 -51.17 12.79 -4.67
CA GLN A 460 -51.60 14.15 -4.33
C GLN A 460 -50.57 14.83 -3.38
N THR A 461 -50.75 16.14 -3.25
CA THR A 461 -50.12 17.22 -2.48
C THR A 461 -50.10 17.01 -0.93
N ASP A 462 -49.54 17.81 0.00
CA ASP A 462 -49.26 19.24 0.16
C ASP A 462 -48.29 19.48 1.36
N GLU A 463 -47.85 20.72 1.49
CA GLU A 463 -47.00 21.43 2.48
C GLU A 463 -47.23 21.17 4.00
N ILE A 464 -46.25 21.60 4.83
CA ILE A 464 -46.35 22.52 6.01
C ILE A 464 -45.04 22.43 6.86
N VAL A 465 -44.12 23.42 6.78
CA VAL A 465 -43.93 24.62 7.65
C VAL A 465 -42.95 24.42 8.82
N ASP A 466 -41.96 25.33 8.84
CA ASP A 466 -41.22 25.94 9.95
C ASP A 466 -40.93 25.14 11.23
N HIS A 467 -39.64 25.00 11.53
CA HIS A 467 -39.13 25.47 12.81
C HIS A 467 -37.61 25.68 12.81
N PHE A 468 -37.20 26.75 13.51
CA PHE A 468 -35.85 27.15 13.92
C PHE A 468 -35.07 28.14 13.05
N ALA A 469 -35.70 29.30 12.83
CA ALA A 469 -35.01 30.57 13.04
C ALA A 469 -35.22 31.02 14.49
N SER A 470 -34.17 30.98 15.32
CA SER A 470 -33.81 31.98 16.35
C SER A 470 -32.89 31.37 17.40
N ALA A 471 -31.59 31.57 17.19
CA ALA A 471 -30.58 31.66 18.25
C ALA A 471 -29.46 32.55 17.71
N GLU A 472 -29.77 33.83 17.58
CA GLU A 472 -28.80 34.90 17.40
C GLU A 472 -28.02 35.09 18.71
N ASN A 473 -26.73 35.40 18.62
CA ASN A 473 -25.76 35.74 19.69
C ASN A 473 -25.00 34.60 20.39
N VAL A 474 -24.10 33.94 19.65
CA VAL A 474 -22.78 33.55 20.20
C VAL A 474 -21.73 33.81 19.11
N GLN A 475 -20.86 34.79 19.37
CA GLN A 475 -19.59 35.11 18.68
C GLN A 475 -19.38 34.50 17.28
N GLN A 476 -19.56 35.31 16.24
CA GLN A 476 -19.01 35.05 14.91
C GLN A 476 -17.48 35.06 14.98
N GLN A 477 -16.91 33.94 15.40
CA GLN A 477 -15.59 33.54 14.98
C GLN A 477 -15.77 33.04 13.55
N GLN A 478 -15.48 33.90 12.57
CA GLN A 478 -15.43 33.53 11.15
C GLN A 478 -14.62 32.23 11.04
N ARG A 479 -15.30 31.11 10.79
CA ARG A 479 -14.61 29.89 10.35
C ARG A 479 -14.03 30.22 8.99
N ASP A 480 -12.71 30.30 8.96
CA ASP A 480 -11.94 30.30 7.73
C ASP A 480 -12.42 29.12 6.85
N PRO A 481 -12.94 29.38 5.63
CA PRO A 481 -13.42 28.33 4.73
C PRO A 481 -12.32 27.37 4.27
N TYR A 482 -11.05 27.64 4.60
CA TYR A 482 -9.88 26.85 4.18
C TYR A 482 -9.32 25.93 5.26
N GLY A 483 -9.95 25.84 6.44
CA GLY A 483 -9.57 24.86 7.47
C GLY A 483 -8.11 24.98 7.94
N LEU A 484 -7.55 26.19 7.92
CA LEU A 484 -6.17 26.44 8.37
C LEU A 484 -6.05 26.10 9.88
N PRO A 485 -4.90 25.56 10.32
CA PRO A 485 -4.58 25.54 11.73
C PRO A 485 -4.53 26.99 12.23
N ASN A 486 -5.11 27.23 13.42
CA ASN A 486 -5.04 28.48 14.19
C ASN A 486 -3.60 28.74 14.71
N ASP A 487 -2.57 28.43 13.94
CA ASP A 487 -1.19 28.74 14.29
C ASP A 487 -0.95 30.24 14.02
N SER A 488 -0.29 30.89 14.97
CA SER A 488 0.00 32.33 14.88
C SER A 488 0.84 32.64 13.64
N PRO A 489 0.66 33.82 13.00
CA PRO A 489 1.48 34.27 11.87
C PRO A 489 3.00 34.14 12.13
N GLU A 490 3.41 34.27 13.40
CA GLU A 490 4.79 34.09 13.86
C GLU A 490 5.35 32.67 13.68
N LYS A 491 4.53 31.61 13.72
CA LYS A 491 5.00 30.23 13.49
C LYS A 491 5.20 29.93 12.01
N LEU A 492 4.41 30.56 11.13
CA LEU A 492 4.55 30.47 9.68
C LEU A 492 5.77 31.28 9.18
N ALA A 493 6.16 32.33 9.91
CA ALA A 493 7.23 33.25 9.54
C ALA A 493 8.62 32.92 10.14
N GLN A 494 8.82 31.77 10.79
CA GLN A 494 10.14 31.46 11.36
C GLN A 494 11.15 31.09 10.27
N PRO A 495 12.31 31.76 10.19
CA PRO A 495 13.37 31.36 9.28
C PRO A 495 13.90 29.98 9.68
N ARG A 496 13.76 29.00 8.80
CA ARG A 496 14.36 27.67 8.95
C ARG A 496 15.74 27.64 8.31
N ASP A 497 16.70 27.05 9.01
CA ASP A 497 18.10 26.97 8.61
C ASP A 497 18.29 25.92 7.51
N PHE A 498 18.49 26.38 6.26
CA PHE A 498 18.73 25.52 5.09
C PHE A 498 20.21 25.42 4.69
N THR A 499 21.15 25.80 5.58
CA THR A 499 22.60 25.78 5.29
C THR A 499 23.20 24.39 5.05
N THR A 500 22.40 23.31 5.14
CA THR A 500 22.85 21.93 4.89
C THR A 500 22.50 21.37 3.50
N ARG A 501 21.85 22.13 2.60
CA ARG A 501 21.75 21.76 1.17
C ARG A 501 23.08 22.06 0.46
N GLN A 502 24.08 21.19 0.66
CA GLN A 502 25.21 21.10 -0.28
C GLN A 502 24.71 20.53 -1.60
N GLY A 503 24.69 21.37 -2.63
CA GLY A 503 24.33 20.98 -3.99
C GLY A 503 24.33 22.15 -4.97
N ALA A 504 25.16 23.17 -4.73
CA ALA A 504 25.53 24.13 -5.77
C ALA A 504 26.77 23.55 -6.47
N ASP A 505 26.55 22.84 -7.57
CA ASP A 505 27.51 22.61 -8.66
C ASP A 505 26.89 21.64 -9.68
N ALA A 506 26.08 22.17 -10.62
CA ALA A 506 26.02 21.76 -12.03
C ALA A 506 24.84 22.41 -12.76
N LEU A 507 25.21 23.31 -13.69
CA LEU A 507 24.48 23.85 -14.85
C LEU A 507 23.42 24.93 -14.61
#